data_AF-A0A261A7J5-F1
#
_entry.id   AF-A0A261A7J5-F1
#
_cell.length_a   1.000
_cell.length_b   1.000
_cell.length_c   1.000
_cell.angle_alpha   90.00
_cell.angle_beta   90.00
_cell.angle_gamma   90.00
#
_symmetry.space_group_name_H-M   'P 1'
#
loop_
_entity.id
_entity.type
_entity.pdbx_description
1 polymer ?
#
loop_
_entity_poly.entity_id
_entity_poly.type
_entity_poly.pdbx_seq_one_letter_code
_entity_poly.pdbx_strand_id
1 'polypeptide(L)'
;MSALPLLKLPVLCIYEILINMDIISLVNFCLMSVKCSRFVKSIRTSLIGLHLDIKNEMTEIRFITSNGHEASWFYVTDNETVPFDGSNQMDIFDELAIASYHNEQDIQSFISTGINFFSKELFRKPILNVYLHPDDFPESRRPFYEGFNECEEIHIQGEKAMRNEDLKGILENLEFKKACVLDIPVNQDFKCNLQKFQNKILKCDRREGGSCDWITRDVLFSLKCVTRIYLVDSVLTAADCKTFFNDWYHSPESLSSPRERIFYCY
;
A
#
# COMPACT_ATOMS: atom_id res chain seq x y z
N MET A 1 22.80 14.29 31.41
CA MET A 1 21.73 13.29 31.18
C MET A 1 22.15 11.98 31.83
N SER A 2 21.35 11.43 32.74
CA SER A 2 21.61 10.13 33.34
C SER A 2 21.45 9.02 32.29
N ALA A 3 22.42 8.10 32.23
CA ALA A 3 22.33 6.94 31.34
C ALA A 3 21.08 6.11 31.65
N LEU A 4 20.31 5.78 30.62
CA LEU A 4 19.08 4.99 30.71
C LEU A 4 19.37 3.66 31.43
N PRO A 5 18.72 3.34 32.57
CA PRO A 5 19.09 2.19 33.40
C PRO A 5 19.11 0.86 32.64
N LEU A 6 18.19 0.68 31.69
CA LEU A 6 18.14 -0.50 30.80
C LEU A 6 19.48 -0.74 30.08
N LEU A 7 20.17 0.32 29.66
CA LEU A 7 21.43 0.25 28.92
C LEU A 7 22.64 -0.13 29.79
N LYS A 8 22.43 -0.30 31.11
CA LYS A 8 23.42 -0.84 32.05
C LYS A 8 23.31 -2.36 32.21
N LEU A 9 22.24 -2.97 31.70
CA LEU A 9 22.06 -4.42 31.78
C LEU A 9 23.03 -5.14 30.82
N PRO A 10 23.34 -6.43 31.09
CA PRO A 10 23.99 -7.29 30.12
C PRO A 10 23.23 -7.31 28.79
N VAL A 11 23.95 -7.35 27.68
CA VAL A 11 23.38 -7.26 26.32
C VAL A 11 22.28 -8.30 26.07
N LEU A 12 22.44 -9.53 26.58
CA LEU A 12 21.42 -10.58 26.42
C LEU A 12 20.11 -10.22 27.14
N CYS A 13 20.17 -9.62 28.33
CA CYS A 13 18.98 -9.16 29.05
C CYS A 13 18.28 -8.02 28.30
N ILE A 14 19.05 -7.13 27.64
CA ILE A 14 18.48 -6.08 26.80
C ILE A 14 17.71 -6.71 25.64
N TYR A 15 18.29 -7.68 24.92
CA TYR A 15 17.60 -8.33 23.81
C TYR A 15 16.33 -9.06 24.24
N GLU A 16 16.38 -9.77 25.35
CA GLU A 16 15.20 -10.47 25.88
C GLU A 16 14.06 -9.49 26.17
N ILE A 17 14.37 -8.33 26.75
CA ILE A 17 13.37 -7.29 26.99
C ILE A 17 12.83 -6.75 25.67
N LEU A 18 13.70 -6.40 24.72
CA LEU A 18 13.29 -5.79 23.45
C LEU A 18 12.45 -6.74 22.58
N ILE A 19 12.74 -8.04 22.54
CA ILE A 19 11.96 -9.01 21.75
C ILE A 19 10.52 -9.12 22.25
N ASN A 20 10.28 -8.83 23.53
CA ASN A 20 8.96 -8.88 24.15
C ASN A 20 8.26 -7.51 24.24
N MET A 21 8.87 -6.44 23.70
CA MET A 21 8.23 -5.13 23.61
C MET A 21 7.28 -5.04 22.42
N ASP A 22 6.20 -4.30 22.58
CA ASP A 22 5.32 -3.93 21.48
C ASP A 22 6.05 -2.99 20.49
N ILE A 23 5.50 -2.89 19.29
CA ILE A 23 6.10 -2.12 18.19
C ILE A 23 6.26 -0.64 18.53
N ILE A 24 5.29 -0.05 19.21
CA ILE A 24 5.34 1.37 19.58
C ILE A 24 6.46 1.62 20.58
N SER A 25 6.58 0.77 21.60
CA SER A 25 7.69 0.78 22.55
C SER A 25 9.05 0.61 21.87
N LEU A 26 9.15 -0.27 20.87
CA LEU A 26 10.38 -0.45 20.09
C LEU A 26 10.74 0.79 19.27
N VAL A 27 9.77 1.43 18.62
CA VAL A 27 9.98 2.69 17.88
C VAL A 27 10.45 3.78 18.83
N ASN A 28 9.72 3.99 19.94
CA ASN A 28 10.07 4.99 20.94
C ASN A 28 11.48 4.75 21.51
N PHE A 29 11.80 3.51 21.87
CA PHE A 29 13.13 3.14 22.34
C PHE A 29 14.20 3.41 21.29
N CYS A 30 13.97 3.06 20.02
CA CYS A 30 14.88 3.34 18.91
C CYS A 30 15.18 4.84 18.78
N LEU A 31 14.16 5.69 18.90
CA LEU A 31 14.28 7.15 18.76
C LEU A 31 15.03 7.82 19.92
N MET A 32 15.24 7.14 21.05
CA MET A 32 15.91 7.74 22.21
C MET A 32 17.41 8.01 21.99
N SER A 33 18.11 7.16 21.23
CA SER A 33 19.54 7.34 20.95
C SER A 33 20.05 6.42 19.83
N VAL A 34 21.20 6.76 19.25
CA VAL A 34 21.91 5.91 18.28
C VAL A 34 22.20 4.51 18.85
N LYS A 35 22.51 4.42 20.16
CA LYS A 35 22.75 3.12 20.81
C LYS A 35 21.49 2.28 20.89
N CYS A 36 20.35 2.87 21.25
CA CYS A 36 19.07 2.19 21.27
C CYS A 36 18.65 1.73 19.86
N SER A 37 18.83 2.60 18.86
CA SER A 37 18.57 2.25 17.45
C SER A 37 19.36 1.03 16.99
N ARG A 38 20.64 0.91 17.36
CA ARG A 38 21.45 -0.28 17.06
C ARG A 38 20.90 -1.56 17.67
N PHE A 39 20.40 -1.49 18.91
CA PHE A 39 19.78 -2.66 19.55
C PHE A 39 18.50 -3.08 18.85
N VAL A 40 17.58 -2.14 18.58
CA VAL A 40 16.31 -2.46 17.90
C VAL A 40 16.56 -3.01 16.48
N LYS A 41 17.47 -2.41 15.72
CA LYS A 41 17.85 -2.87 14.37
C LYS A 41 18.49 -4.28 14.35
N SER A 42 18.86 -4.83 15.50
CA SER A 42 19.52 -6.15 15.61
C SER A 42 18.60 -7.27 16.09
N ILE A 43 17.43 -6.93 16.65
CA ILE A 43 16.44 -7.95 17.02
C ILE A 43 15.61 -8.36 15.81
N ARG A 44 15.04 -9.57 15.86
CA ARG A 44 14.03 -10.02 14.90
C ARG A 44 12.66 -9.78 15.50
N THR A 45 11.84 -8.98 14.82
CA THR A 45 10.45 -8.75 15.20
C THR A 45 9.52 -9.78 14.57
N SER A 46 8.34 -9.94 15.18
CA SER A 46 7.19 -10.70 14.67
C SER A 46 6.57 -10.11 13.40
N LEU A 47 6.93 -8.87 13.05
CA LEU A 47 6.41 -8.19 11.87
C LEU A 47 6.67 -8.98 10.59
N ILE A 48 5.65 -9.11 9.77
CA ILE A 48 5.75 -9.68 8.43
C ILE A 48 5.90 -8.59 7.36
N GLY A 49 5.39 -7.38 7.63
CA GLY A 49 5.36 -6.30 6.67
C GLY A 49 4.59 -5.08 7.16
N LEU A 50 4.44 -4.11 6.26
CA LEU A 50 3.69 -2.89 6.48
C LEU A 50 2.51 -2.80 5.51
N HIS A 51 1.38 -2.27 5.97
CA HIS A 51 0.35 -1.75 5.07
C HIS A 51 0.40 -0.23 5.08
N LEU A 52 0.20 0.38 3.91
CA LEU A 52 0.07 1.82 3.76
C LEU A 52 -1.37 2.13 3.38
N ASP A 53 -1.99 3.07 4.08
CA ASP A 53 -3.31 3.59 3.73
C ASP A 53 -3.17 5.11 3.52
N ILE A 54 -3.39 5.56 2.29
CA ILE A 54 -3.11 6.92 1.82
C ILE A 54 -4.45 7.58 1.47
N LYS A 55 -4.91 8.48 2.35
CA LYS A 55 -6.18 9.23 2.24
C LYS A 55 -5.91 10.73 2.10
N ASN A 56 -6.95 11.52 1.83
CA ASN A 56 -6.76 12.95 1.58
C ASN A 56 -6.01 13.64 2.74
N GLU A 57 -6.54 13.50 3.95
CA GLU A 57 -6.11 14.22 5.15
C GLU A 57 -5.05 13.47 5.98
N MET A 58 -4.83 12.18 5.68
CA MET A 58 -3.89 11.37 6.44
C MET A 58 -3.24 10.25 5.63
N THR A 59 -2.05 9.86 6.05
CA THR A 59 -1.41 8.60 5.67
C THR A 59 -1.17 7.76 6.90
N GLU A 60 -1.64 6.52 6.90
CA GLU A 60 -1.44 5.55 7.97
C GLU A 60 -0.45 4.47 7.52
N ILE A 61 0.54 4.17 8.37
CA ILE A 61 1.42 3.02 8.27
C ILE A 61 0.97 2.01 9.32
N ARG A 62 0.42 0.87 8.89
CA ARG A 62 0.06 -0.23 9.77
C ARG A 62 1.17 -1.26 9.85
N PHE A 63 1.52 -1.64 11.06
CA PHE A 63 2.48 -2.71 11.34
C PHE A 63 1.74 -4.04 11.42
N ILE A 64 2.14 -5.00 10.57
CA ILE A 64 1.41 -6.26 10.39
C ILE A 64 2.26 -7.43 10.87
N THR A 65 1.63 -8.33 11.63
CA THR A 65 2.16 -9.64 12.06
C THR A 65 1.36 -10.78 11.48
N SER A 66 1.77 -12.02 11.75
CA SER A 66 0.96 -13.20 11.47
C SER A 66 -0.40 -13.22 12.17
N ASN A 67 -0.53 -12.50 13.29
CA ASN A 67 -1.75 -12.43 14.10
C ASN A 67 -2.67 -11.27 13.66
N GLY A 68 -2.25 -10.47 12.67
CA GLY A 68 -2.99 -9.33 12.17
C GLY A 68 -2.28 -8.01 12.42
N HIS A 69 -3.07 -6.96 12.61
CA HIS A 69 -2.61 -5.61 12.90
C HIS A 69 -2.09 -5.51 14.34
N GLU A 70 -0.91 -4.90 14.51
CA GLU A 70 -0.25 -4.76 15.81
C GLU A 70 -0.15 -3.30 16.26
N ALA A 71 0.05 -2.36 15.32
CA ALA A 71 0.15 -0.94 15.63
C ALA A 71 -0.05 -0.07 14.38
N SER A 72 -0.29 1.23 14.58
CA SER A 72 -0.41 2.21 13.50
C SER A 72 0.41 3.48 13.77
N TRP A 73 0.94 4.06 12.69
CA TRP A 73 1.53 5.40 12.70
C TRP A 73 0.82 6.28 11.69
N PHE A 74 0.31 7.41 12.14
CA PHE A 74 -0.45 8.36 11.33
C PHE A 74 0.39 9.62 11.03
N TYR A 75 0.35 10.04 9.78
CA TYR A 75 0.78 11.36 9.32
C TYR A 75 -0.47 12.14 8.98
N VAL A 76 -0.74 13.22 9.71
CA VAL A 76 -1.97 14.02 9.59
C VAL A 76 -1.60 15.45 9.20
N THR A 77 -2.33 16.02 8.25
CA THR A 77 -2.14 17.42 7.86
C THR A 77 -2.78 18.35 8.90
N ASP A 78 -2.02 19.33 9.37
CA ASP A 78 -2.48 20.41 10.25
C ASP A 78 -3.36 21.41 9.50
N ASN A 79 -4.57 20.98 9.13
CA ASN A 79 -5.61 21.92 8.73
C ASN A 79 -6.39 22.33 9.97
N GLU A 80 -6.29 23.61 10.34
CA GLU A 80 -7.03 24.25 11.43
C GLU A 80 -8.55 24.11 11.21
N THR A 81 -9.16 22.95 11.50
CA THR A 81 -10.62 22.72 11.64
C THR A 81 -11.02 21.28 11.95
N VAL A 82 -10.12 20.41 12.42
CA VAL A 82 -10.59 19.38 13.36
C VAL A 82 -10.43 20.00 14.74
N PRO A 83 -11.49 20.56 15.36
CA PRO A 83 -11.38 20.97 16.75
C PRO A 83 -10.95 19.75 17.54
N PHE A 84 -9.71 19.77 18.01
CA PHE A 84 -9.20 18.95 19.10
C PHE A 84 -9.89 19.41 20.39
N ASP A 85 -11.20 19.26 20.40
CA ASP A 85 -12.04 19.24 21.58
C ASP A 85 -11.59 18.02 22.38
N GLY A 86 -10.72 18.27 23.36
CA GLY A 86 -10.20 17.28 24.28
C GLY A 86 -11.24 16.66 25.22
N SER A 87 -12.51 16.62 24.86
CA SER A 87 -13.57 16.03 25.68
C SER A 87 -14.29 14.82 25.08
N ASN A 88 -14.09 14.44 23.80
CA ASN A 88 -14.84 13.32 23.20
C ASN A 88 -14.08 12.34 22.27
N GLN A 89 -12.76 12.45 22.05
CA GLN A 89 -12.04 11.53 21.14
C GLN A 89 -10.65 11.10 21.61
N MET A 90 -10.51 10.88 22.92
CA MET A 90 -9.51 9.92 23.42
C MET A 90 -9.83 8.47 22.98
N ASP A 91 -10.95 8.27 22.25
CA ASP A 91 -11.46 7.00 21.74
C ASP A 91 -11.15 6.71 20.25
N ILE A 92 -10.47 7.59 19.49
CA ILE A 92 -10.19 7.35 18.04
C ILE A 92 -8.82 6.70 17.78
N PHE A 93 -7.87 6.87 18.69
CA PHE A 93 -6.58 6.19 18.60
C PHE A 93 -6.56 5.11 19.68
N ASP A 94 -6.71 3.85 19.26
CA ASP A 94 -6.36 2.70 20.10
C ASP A 94 -5.00 2.93 20.78
N GLU A 95 -4.76 2.31 21.94
CA GLU A 95 -3.46 2.36 22.66
C GLU A 95 -2.23 1.97 21.79
N LEU A 96 -2.48 1.47 20.56
CA LEU A 96 -1.54 0.99 19.57
C LEU A 96 -1.24 2.01 18.44
N ALA A 97 -1.62 3.28 18.60
CA ALA A 97 -1.48 4.30 17.57
C ALA A 97 -0.63 5.52 17.99
N ILE A 98 0.21 6.00 17.07
CA ILE A 98 0.89 7.31 17.18
C ILE A 98 0.46 8.20 16.03
N ALA A 99 0.08 9.45 16.32
CA ALA A 99 -0.17 10.48 15.32
C ALA A 99 0.97 11.50 15.30
N SER A 100 1.39 11.89 14.10
CA SER A 100 2.34 12.96 13.83
C SER A 100 1.70 13.99 12.92
N TYR A 101 1.73 15.23 13.38
CA TYR A 101 1.06 16.38 12.78
C TYR A 101 2.06 17.21 12.01
N HIS A 102 1.73 17.53 10.76
CA HIS A 102 2.62 18.22 9.84
C HIS A 102 1.86 19.25 9.01
N ASN A 103 2.55 20.32 8.62
CA ASN A 103 2.01 21.25 7.64
C ASN A 103 1.78 20.54 6.28
N GLU A 104 0.89 21.10 5.46
CA GLU A 104 0.58 20.52 4.14
C GLU A 104 1.78 20.55 3.19
N GLN A 105 2.69 21.52 3.33
CA GLN A 105 3.83 21.67 2.43
C GLN A 105 4.90 20.59 2.61
N ASP A 106 5.13 20.09 3.83
CA ASP A 106 6.22 19.17 4.14
C ASP A 106 5.75 17.73 4.39
N ILE A 107 4.43 17.50 4.52
CA ILE A 107 3.88 16.19 4.91
C ILE A 107 4.38 15.04 4.03
N GLN A 108 4.52 15.24 2.72
CA GLN A 108 5.02 14.20 1.82
C GLN A 108 6.47 13.79 2.11
N SER A 109 7.33 14.75 2.46
CA SER A 109 8.71 14.48 2.87
C SER A 109 8.77 13.67 4.16
N PHE A 110 7.90 14.00 5.13
CA PHE A 110 7.81 13.27 6.40
C PHE A 110 7.26 11.85 6.23
N ILE A 111 6.22 11.68 5.41
CA ILE A 111 5.68 10.36 5.05
C ILE A 111 6.77 9.53 4.38
N SER A 112 7.45 10.10 3.39
CA SER A 112 8.52 9.41 2.65
C SER A 112 9.66 8.99 3.57
N THR A 113 10.08 9.88 4.49
CA THR A 113 11.10 9.59 5.50
C THR A 113 10.63 8.47 6.45
N GLY A 114 9.38 8.55 6.90
CA GLY A 114 8.76 7.55 7.78
C GLY A 114 8.70 6.16 7.16
N ILE A 115 8.16 6.06 5.95
CA ILE A 115 8.05 4.80 5.22
C ILE A 115 9.43 4.18 5.03
N ASN A 116 10.43 4.97 4.60
CA ASN A 116 11.80 4.48 4.44
C ASN A 116 12.40 4.03 5.78
N PHE A 117 12.22 4.81 6.84
CA PHE A 117 12.72 4.48 8.17
C PHE A 117 12.14 3.14 8.67
N PHE A 118 10.81 2.96 8.62
CA PHE A 118 10.18 1.74 9.11
C PHE A 118 10.48 0.52 8.22
N SER A 119 10.32 0.65 6.91
CA SER A 119 10.43 -0.47 5.97
C SER A 119 11.87 -0.90 5.69
N LYS A 120 12.81 0.04 5.55
CA LYS A 120 14.19 -0.24 5.11
C LYS A 120 15.22 -0.19 6.23
N GLU A 121 15.00 0.61 7.26
CA GLU A 121 16.01 0.79 8.30
C GLU A 121 15.72 0.01 9.58
N LEU A 122 14.55 0.23 10.18
CA LEU A 122 14.21 -0.23 11.51
C LEU A 122 13.83 -1.71 11.49
N PHE A 123 12.76 -2.05 10.77
CA PHE A 123 12.22 -3.41 10.76
C PHE A 123 12.72 -4.25 9.58
N ARG A 124 13.12 -3.59 8.47
CA ARG A 124 13.61 -4.25 7.25
C ARG A 124 12.58 -5.25 6.71
N LYS A 125 11.33 -4.79 6.63
CA LYS A 125 10.17 -5.58 6.20
C LYS A 125 9.55 -4.97 4.94
N PRO A 126 8.99 -5.79 4.06
CA PRO A 126 8.38 -5.31 2.83
C PRO A 126 7.09 -4.52 3.12
N ILE A 127 6.73 -3.65 2.17
CA ILE A 127 5.39 -3.10 2.09
C ILE A 127 4.52 -4.16 1.41
N LEU A 128 3.51 -4.66 2.12
CA LEU A 128 2.62 -5.68 1.59
C LEU A 128 1.54 -5.00 0.75
N ASN A 129 0.66 -4.25 1.38
CA ASN A 129 -0.49 -3.66 0.71
C ASN A 129 -0.42 -2.13 0.76
N VAL A 130 -0.73 -1.49 -0.36
CA VAL A 130 -0.92 -0.05 -0.45
C VAL A 130 -2.37 0.20 -0.83
N TYR A 131 -3.10 0.88 0.04
CA TYR A 131 -4.47 1.34 -0.18
C TYR A 131 -4.41 2.83 -0.49
N LEU A 132 -4.90 3.23 -1.66
CA LEU A 132 -4.90 4.61 -2.12
C LEU A 132 -6.35 5.06 -2.33
N HIS A 133 -6.71 6.17 -1.69
CA HIS A 133 -8.05 6.73 -1.72
C HIS A 133 -8.09 8.11 -2.39
N PRO A 134 -7.98 8.20 -3.73
CA PRO A 134 -7.58 9.43 -4.42
C PRO A 134 -8.62 10.55 -4.46
N ASP A 135 -9.83 10.31 -3.97
CA ASP A 135 -10.91 11.30 -3.99
C ASP A 135 -10.49 12.58 -3.26
N ASP A 136 -10.66 13.71 -3.95
CA ASP A 136 -10.42 15.06 -3.43
C ASP A 136 -8.98 15.33 -2.94
N PHE A 137 -8.00 14.56 -3.42
CA PHE A 137 -6.58 14.78 -3.10
C PHE A 137 -6.05 16.12 -3.64
N PRO A 138 -5.47 16.98 -2.78
CA PRO A 138 -4.82 18.21 -3.20
C PRO A 138 -3.53 17.92 -3.98
N GLU A 139 -3.08 18.89 -4.78
CA GLU A 139 -1.83 18.78 -5.55
C GLU A 139 -0.59 18.62 -4.66
N SER A 140 -0.61 19.18 -3.45
CA SER A 140 0.44 19.04 -2.42
C SER A 140 0.71 17.58 -2.05
N ARG A 141 -0.29 16.71 -2.19
CA ARG A 141 -0.19 15.28 -1.85
C ARG A 141 0.29 14.42 -3.02
N ARG A 142 0.69 15.03 -4.15
CA ARG A 142 1.16 14.33 -5.35
C ARG A 142 2.68 14.49 -5.48
N PRO A 143 3.43 13.45 -5.90
CA PRO A 143 2.95 12.12 -6.31
C PRO A 143 2.58 11.20 -5.13
N PHE A 144 1.64 10.28 -5.36
CA PHE A 144 1.07 9.39 -4.33
C PHE A 144 2.02 8.31 -3.80
N TYR A 145 3.13 8.07 -4.48
CA TYR A 145 4.05 6.96 -4.24
C TYR A 145 5.41 7.43 -3.72
N GLU A 146 5.50 8.63 -3.14
CA GLU A 146 6.77 9.10 -2.59
C GLU A 146 7.19 8.28 -1.35
N GLY A 147 8.47 7.91 -1.29
CA GLY A 147 9.04 7.13 -0.18
C GLY A 147 9.03 5.62 -0.34
N PHE A 148 8.33 5.08 -1.34
CA PHE A 148 8.38 3.67 -1.67
C PHE A 148 8.29 3.45 -3.18
N ASN A 149 8.89 2.37 -3.65
CA ASN A 149 8.93 2.02 -5.07
C ASN A 149 8.49 0.58 -5.33
N GLU A 150 8.23 -0.19 -4.27
CA GLU A 150 7.73 -1.54 -4.37
C GLU A 150 6.67 -1.86 -3.31
N CYS A 151 5.73 -2.73 -3.67
CA CYS A 151 4.77 -3.35 -2.76
C CYS A 151 4.38 -4.76 -3.24
N GLU A 152 3.69 -5.55 -2.42
CA GLU A 152 3.09 -6.81 -2.89
C GLU A 152 1.83 -6.53 -3.70
N GLU A 153 0.92 -5.71 -3.17
CA GLU A 153 -0.36 -5.38 -3.78
C GLU A 153 -0.67 -3.88 -3.68
N ILE A 154 -1.26 -3.34 -4.74
CA ILE A 154 -1.84 -1.99 -4.74
C ILE A 154 -3.35 -2.08 -4.94
N HIS A 155 -4.07 -1.31 -4.12
CA HIS A 155 -5.52 -1.18 -4.11
C HIS A 155 -5.84 0.31 -4.27
N ILE A 156 -6.49 0.71 -5.35
CA ILE A 156 -6.90 2.09 -5.60
C ILE A 156 -8.42 2.13 -5.51
N GLN A 157 -8.97 2.83 -4.52
CA GLN A 157 -10.39 2.80 -4.17
C GLN A 157 -10.96 4.20 -4.02
N GLY A 158 -12.07 4.51 -4.68
CA GLY A 158 -12.64 5.85 -4.64
C GLY A 158 -13.77 6.04 -5.66
N GLU A 159 -14.57 7.07 -5.44
CA GLU A 159 -15.80 7.37 -6.17
C GLU A 159 -15.57 8.16 -7.45
N LYS A 160 -14.45 8.90 -7.56
CA LYS A 160 -14.14 9.75 -8.71
C LYS A 160 -13.02 9.15 -9.56
N ALA A 161 -13.11 9.40 -10.87
CA ALA A 161 -12.03 9.04 -11.77
C ALA A 161 -10.75 9.81 -11.39
N MET A 162 -9.65 9.07 -11.24
CA MET A 162 -8.33 9.67 -11.12
C MET A 162 -7.91 10.28 -12.46
N ARG A 163 -7.06 11.32 -12.46
CA ARG A 163 -6.44 11.82 -13.70
C ARG A 163 -5.63 10.71 -14.36
N ASN A 164 -5.69 10.64 -15.70
CA ASN A 164 -4.96 9.62 -16.46
C ASN A 164 -3.46 9.68 -16.20
N GLU A 165 -2.89 10.88 -16.05
CA GLU A 165 -1.46 11.07 -15.79
C GLU A 165 -1.05 10.51 -14.42
N ASP A 166 -1.91 10.68 -13.41
CA ASP A 166 -1.66 10.21 -12.05
C ASP A 166 -1.73 8.68 -11.99
N LEU A 167 -2.80 8.09 -12.55
CA LEU A 167 -2.97 6.63 -12.56
C LEU A 167 -1.86 5.96 -13.37
N LYS A 168 -1.50 6.55 -14.52
CA LYS A 168 -0.37 6.09 -15.32
C LYS A 168 0.94 6.20 -14.55
N GLY A 169 1.16 7.33 -13.88
CA GLY A 169 2.34 7.56 -13.05
C GLY A 169 2.49 6.50 -11.96
N ILE A 170 1.39 6.14 -11.29
CA ILE A 170 1.39 5.06 -10.29
C ILE A 170 1.72 3.71 -10.96
N LEU A 171 0.98 3.33 -12.00
CA LEU A 171 1.13 2.01 -12.63
C LEU A 171 2.48 1.82 -13.32
N GLU A 172 3.09 2.88 -13.85
CA GLU A 172 4.38 2.79 -14.54
C GLU A 172 5.57 2.89 -13.57
N ASN A 173 5.48 3.72 -12.52
CA ASN A 173 6.61 3.97 -11.61
C ASN A 173 6.64 3.08 -10.37
N LEU A 174 5.51 2.54 -9.90
CA LEU A 174 5.45 1.66 -8.73
C LEU A 174 5.56 0.18 -9.13
N GLU A 175 6.42 -0.60 -8.48
CA GLU A 175 6.50 -2.05 -8.70
C GLU A 175 5.63 -2.83 -7.71
N PHE A 176 4.48 -3.33 -8.15
CA PHE A 176 3.66 -4.27 -7.37
C PHE A 176 3.95 -5.72 -7.79
N LYS A 177 4.19 -6.62 -6.83
CA LYS A 177 4.68 -7.99 -7.11
C LYS A 177 3.56 -9.00 -7.40
N LYS A 178 2.36 -8.79 -6.86
CA LYS A 178 1.25 -9.76 -6.91
C LYS A 178 0.01 -9.22 -7.61
N ALA A 179 -0.54 -8.11 -7.13
CA ALA A 179 -1.87 -7.66 -7.56
C ALA A 179 -1.98 -6.15 -7.72
N CYS A 180 -2.81 -5.74 -8.67
CA CYS A 180 -3.34 -4.41 -8.81
C CYS A 180 -4.86 -4.49 -8.81
N VAL A 181 -5.49 -3.83 -7.85
CA VAL A 181 -6.93 -3.74 -7.69
C VAL A 181 -7.37 -2.30 -7.93
N LEU A 182 -8.20 -2.10 -8.95
CA LEU A 182 -8.83 -0.84 -9.30
C LEU A 182 -10.30 -0.92 -8.92
N ASP A 183 -10.65 -0.19 -7.87
CA ASP A 183 -12.02 0.04 -7.40
C ASP A 183 -12.32 1.55 -7.48
N ILE A 184 -12.02 2.10 -8.65
CA ILE A 184 -12.25 3.50 -9.03
C ILE A 184 -12.80 3.55 -10.47
N PRO A 185 -13.59 4.57 -10.84
CA PRO A 185 -13.82 4.87 -12.25
C PRO A 185 -12.50 5.10 -12.99
N VAL A 186 -12.37 4.56 -14.20
CA VAL A 186 -11.20 4.78 -15.06
C VAL A 186 -11.67 5.30 -16.41
N ASN A 187 -11.06 6.39 -16.88
CA ASN A 187 -11.47 6.99 -18.14
C ASN A 187 -11.25 6.03 -19.32
N GLN A 188 -12.18 5.99 -20.27
CA GLN A 188 -12.14 5.09 -21.44
C GLN A 188 -10.90 5.30 -22.32
N ASP A 189 -10.34 6.50 -22.34
CA ASP A 189 -9.15 6.85 -23.12
C ASP A 189 -7.82 6.55 -22.39
N PHE A 190 -7.89 6.02 -21.16
CA PHE A 190 -6.73 5.68 -20.35
C PHE A 190 -5.82 4.65 -21.03
N LYS A 191 -4.51 4.88 -20.96
CA LYS A 191 -3.48 3.99 -21.52
C LYS A 191 -2.27 3.93 -20.60
N CYS A 192 -1.78 2.71 -20.37
CA CYS A 192 -0.55 2.45 -19.64
C CYS A 192 0.22 1.28 -20.26
N ASN A 193 1.46 1.08 -19.81
CA ASN A 193 2.23 -0.10 -20.16
C ASN A 193 1.65 -1.40 -19.55
N LEU A 194 0.91 -2.15 -20.38
CA LEU A 194 0.24 -3.40 -19.95
C LEU A 194 1.20 -4.53 -19.57
N GLN A 195 2.46 -4.51 -20.00
CA GLN A 195 3.48 -5.49 -19.58
C GLN A 195 3.66 -5.48 -18.05
N LYS A 196 3.30 -4.38 -17.38
CA LYS A 196 3.36 -4.26 -15.93
C LYS A 196 2.55 -5.33 -15.21
N PHE A 197 1.48 -5.84 -15.82
CA PHE A 197 0.59 -6.86 -15.26
C PHE A 197 1.01 -8.31 -15.57
N GLN A 198 2.13 -8.51 -16.27
CA GLN A 198 2.62 -9.84 -16.60
C GLN A 198 2.85 -10.66 -15.33
N ASN A 199 2.30 -11.87 -15.28
CA ASN A 199 2.35 -12.82 -14.16
C ASN A 199 1.75 -12.29 -12.84
N LYS A 200 0.87 -11.28 -12.93
CA LYS A 200 0.20 -10.64 -11.79
C LYS A 200 -1.32 -10.79 -11.90
N ILE A 201 -2.03 -10.32 -10.87
CA ILE A 201 -3.48 -10.24 -10.81
C ILE A 201 -3.89 -8.79 -11.17
N LEU A 202 -4.80 -8.65 -12.13
CA LEU A 202 -5.50 -7.40 -12.40
C LEU A 202 -6.97 -7.60 -12.00
N LYS A 203 -7.46 -6.72 -11.13
CA LYS A 203 -8.85 -6.74 -10.70
C LYS A 203 -9.45 -5.34 -10.85
N CYS A 204 -10.52 -5.24 -11.62
CA CYS A 204 -11.37 -4.06 -11.73
C CYS A 204 -12.71 -4.44 -11.09
N ASP A 205 -12.91 -4.05 -9.83
CA ASP A 205 -13.96 -4.63 -8.95
C ASP A 205 -15.18 -3.75 -8.75
N ARG A 206 -15.19 -2.56 -9.35
CA ARG A 206 -16.24 -1.58 -9.10
C ARG A 206 -17.51 -1.97 -9.86
N ARG A 207 -18.57 -2.28 -9.12
CA ARG A 207 -19.89 -2.67 -9.66
C ARG A 207 -20.65 -1.53 -10.35
N GLU A 208 -20.35 -0.29 -10.01
CA GLU A 208 -21.05 0.87 -10.59
C GLU A 208 -20.04 1.98 -10.92
N GLY A 209 -20.03 2.46 -12.16
CA GLY A 209 -19.21 3.62 -12.54
C GLY A 209 -17.89 3.31 -13.27
N GLY A 210 -17.81 2.23 -14.05
CA GLY A 210 -16.87 2.13 -15.16
C GLY A 210 -15.39 1.90 -14.77
N SER A 211 -15.09 1.09 -13.75
CA SER A 211 -13.70 0.69 -13.48
C SER A 211 -13.08 -0.14 -14.60
N CYS A 212 -13.92 -0.83 -15.38
CA CYS A 212 -13.54 -1.67 -16.50
C CYS A 212 -13.61 -0.97 -17.87
N ASP A 213 -14.06 0.27 -17.93
CA ASP A 213 -14.40 0.96 -19.18
C ASP A 213 -13.19 1.14 -20.11
N TRP A 214 -12.00 1.27 -19.53
CA TRP A 214 -10.73 1.34 -20.25
C TRP A 214 -10.26 -0.02 -20.80
N ILE A 215 -10.81 -1.14 -20.30
CA ILE A 215 -10.52 -2.49 -20.79
C ILE A 215 -11.39 -2.78 -22.01
N THR A 216 -11.01 -2.18 -23.14
CA THR A 216 -11.60 -2.51 -24.44
C THR A 216 -11.17 -3.91 -24.89
N ARG A 217 -11.79 -4.43 -25.96
CA ARG A 217 -11.36 -5.70 -26.59
C ARG A 217 -9.86 -5.69 -26.90
N ASP A 218 -9.35 -4.62 -27.50
CA ASP A 218 -7.93 -4.55 -27.89
C ASP A 218 -7.00 -4.54 -26.68
N VAL A 219 -7.40 -3.86 -25.59
CA VAL A 219 -6.66 -3.85 -24.33
C VAL A 219 -6.66 -5.24 -23.71
N LEU A 220 -7.81 -5.91 -23.64
CA LEU A 220 -7.94 -7.27 -23.11
C LEU A 220 -7.01 -8.24 -23.86
N PHE A 221 -7.02 -8.22 -25.19
CA PHE A 221 -6.18 -9.10 -26.01
C PHE A 221 -4.68 -8.75 -25.91
N SER A 222 -4.35 -7.54 -25.46
CA SER A 222 -2.98 -7.11 -25.19
C SER A 222 -2.47 -7.50 -23.80
N LEU A 223 -3.36 -7.88 -22.86
CA LEU A 223 -3.02 -8.39 -21.52
C LEU A 223 -2.49 -9.84 -21.58
N LYS A 224 -1.43 -10.06 -22.36
CA LYS A 224 -0.77 -11.37 -22.45
C LYS A 224 -0.12 -11.71 -21.11
N CYS A 225 -0.21 -12.99 -20.72
CA CYS A 225 0.47 -13.55 -19.55
C CYS A 225 0.08 -12.95 -18.18
N VAL A 226 -1.04 -12.22 -18.08
CA VAL A 226 -1.66 -11.92 -16.77
C VAL A 226 -2.12 -13.24 -16.14
N THR A 227 -1.92 -13.42 -14.84
CA THR A 227 -2.28 -14.68 -14.16
C THR A 227 -3.78 -14.74 -13.88
N ARG A 228 -4.35 -13.66 -13.34
CA ARG A 228 -5.81 -13.60 -13.13
C ARG A 228 -6.34 -12.23 -13.51
N ILE A 229 -7.48 -12.22 -14.19
CA ILE A 229 -8.19 -11.02 -14.60
C ILE A 229 -9.61 -11.12 -14.04
N TYR A 230 -10.01 -10.10 -13.29
CA TYR A 230 -11.35 -9.95 -12.74
C TYR A 230 -11.91 -8.63 -13.24
N LEU A 231 -12.97 -8.69 -14.05
CA LEU A 231 -13.67 -7.53 -14.59
C LEU A 231 -15.13 -7.59 -14.13
N VAL A 232 -15.59 -6.51 -13.53
CA VAL A 232 -16.97 -6.34 -13.08
C VAL A 232 -17.59 -5.20 -13.87
N ASP A 233 -18.78 -5.42 -14.45
CA ASP A 233 -19.53 -4.44 -15.23
C ASP A 233 -18.71 -3.89 -16.41
N SER A 234 -18.17 -4.82 -17.19
CA SER A 234 -17.34 -4.50 -18.36
C SER A 234 -18.18 -4.15 -19.59
N VAL A 235 -17.63 -3.28 -20.44
CA VAL A 235 -18.15 -2.99 -21.80
C VAL A 235 -17.96 -4.16 -22.78
N LEU A 236 -17.21 -5.19 -22.39
CA LEU A 236 -16.94 -6.37 -23.21
C LEU A 236 -18.21 -7.21 -23.42
N THR A 237 -18.41 -7.68 -24.66
CA THR A 237 -19.50 -8.63 -24.94
C THR A 237 -19.09 -10.05 -24.56
N ALA A 238 -20.08 -10.92 -24.35
CA ALA A 238 -19.83 -12.35 -24.13
C ALA A 238 -19.02 -13.00 -25.27
N ALA A 239 -19.16 -12.49 -26.50
CA ALA A 239 -18.37 -12.94 -27.65
C ALA A 239 -16.89 -12.55 -27.51
N ASP A 240 -16.60 -11.32 -27.08
CA ASP A 240 -15.23 -10.85 -26.82
C ASP A 240 -14.54 -11.70 -25.76
N CYS A 241 -15.22 -11.93 -24.64
CA CYS A 241 -14.74 -12.77 -23.54
C CYS A 241 -14.47 -14.21 -23.98
N LYS A 242 -15.38 -14.81 -24.77
CA LYS A 242 -15.23 -16.18 -25.26
C LYS A 242 -14.05 -16.31 -26.21
N THR A 243 -13.88 -15.36 -27.13
CA THR A 243 -12.72 -15.36 -28.04
C THR A 243 -11.42 -15.21 -27.26
N PHE A 244 -11.36 -14.23 -26.34
CA PHE A 244 -10.17 -14.02 -25.51
C PHE A 244 -9.82 -15.27 -24.70
N PHE A 245 -10.79 -15.87 -24.00
CA PHE A 245 -10.55 -17.04 -23.17
C PHE A 245 -9.99 -18.21 -23.99
N ASN A 246 -10.57 -18.49 -25.16
CA ASN A 246 -10.09 -19.56 -26.03
C ASN A 246 -8.63 -19.32 -26.47
N ASP A 247 -8.32 -18.11 -26.92
CA ASP A 247 -6.97 -17.75 -27.37
C ASP A 247 -5.96 -17.78 -26.21
N TRP A 248 -6.35 -17.28 -25.05
CA TRP A 248 -5.52 -17.18 -23.86
C TRP A 248 -5.26 -18.54 -23.18
N TYR A 249 -6.26 -19.41 -23.15
CA TYR A 249 -6.15 -20.75 -22.57
C TYR A 249 -5.30 -21.68 -23.45
N HIS A 250 -5.47 -21.60 -24.78
CA HIS A 250 -4.75 -22.45 -25.73
C HIS A 250 -3.40 -21.89 -26.22
N SER A 251 -3.02 -20.67 -25.84
CA SER A 251 -1.73 -20.08 -26.22
C SER A 251 -0.55 -20.93 -25.73
N PRO A 252 0.45 -21.27 -26.56
CA PRO A 252 1.61 -22.09 -26.17
C PRO A 252 2.48 -21.47 -25.06
N GLU A 253 2.35 -20.16 -24.81
CA GLU A 253 2.93 -19.48 -23.64
C GLU A 253 2.27 -19.91 -22.31
N SER A 254 1.18 -20.69 -22.33
CA SER A 254 0.51 -21.25 -21.15
C SER A 254 1.19 -22.51 -20.60
N LEU A 255 2.03 -23.18 -21.39
CA LEU A 255 2.66 -24.45 -21.02
C LEU A 255 3.96 -24.28 -20.19
N SER A 256 4.48 -23.06 -20.07
CA SER A 256 5.77 -22.78 -19.42
C SER A 256 5.66 -22.27 -17.97
N SER A 257 4.45 -22.05 -17.45
CA SER A 257 4.21 -21.63 -16.06
C SER A 257 2.94 -22.32 -15.55
N PRO A 258 3.03 -23.25 -14.58
CA PRO A 258 1.87 -24.01 -14.07
C PRO A 258 0.97 -23.18 -13.15
N ARG A 259 0.96 -21.84 -13.28
CA ARG A 259 0.10 -20.96 -12.49
C ARG A 259 -1.34 -21.05 -13.00
N GLU A 260 -2.27 -21.28 -12.08
CA GLU A 260 -3.71 -21.23 -12.35
C GLU A 260 -4.10 -19.89 -12.98
N ARG A 261 -4.47 -19.98 -14.26
CA ARG A 261 -5.01 -18.90 -15.06
C ARG A 261 -6.51 -18.81 -14.83
N ILE A 262 -6.99 -17.68 -14.31
CA ILE A 262 -8.42 -17.48 -14.06
C ILE A 262 -8.92 -16.16 -14.66
N PHE A 263 -10.00 -16.23 -15.42
CA PHE A 263 -10.67 -15.09 -16.02
C PHE A 263 -12.12 -15.03 -15.53
N TYR A 264 -12.49 -13.93 -14.88
CA TYR A 264 -13.86 -13.63 -14.50
C TYR A 264 -14.28 -12.31 -15.15
N CYS A 265 -15.41 -12.34 -15.86
CA CYS A 265 -16.07 -11.16 -16.40
C CYS A 265 -17.55 -11.29 -16.04
N TYR A 266 -18.05 -10.35 -15.26
CA TYR A 266 -19.45 -10.27 -14.82
C TYR A 266 -20.15 -9.13 -15.53
#